data_AF-A0A2B4R4I7-F1
#
_entry.id   AF-A0A2B4R4I7-F1
#
_cell.length_a   1.000
_cell.length_b   1.000
_cell.length_c   1.000
_cell.angle_alpha   90.00
_cell.angle_beta   90.00
_cell.angle_gamma   90.00
#
_symmetry.space_group_name_H-M   'P 1'
#
loop_
_entity.id
_entity.type
_entity.pdbx_description
1 polymer ?
#
loop_
_entity_poly.entity_id
_entity_poly.type
_entity_poly.pdbx_seq_one_letter_code
_entity_poly.pdbx_strand_id
1 'polypeptide(L)'
;MDLARALKASDYGAYVVRHRSEQTEELTYHVRLGAYGDSVAANELARLLREQGGGFQIPQLPGLGSEDSAPLGPPIEVDRISLTADVGANEDTATHVEVVFVYEPKVLGQLMKMSAREYFSQKEQLLNDFPNMFISSRWEIPPGRSVIGEKVDLDGSAIGAIVFADYVTTGDHRIRIGASKRFHIKLGRQGVFPDGLAFQFDGNKESRSLEADLRVHLDDSSKFLTVFLSVPVYAPGMSRSDIEFPRFSSISSETVVDENTGEGDVDVPRLQPNIGLYVGEKLPSQYVGFPIAKVGYESNAYVLRPFEAPSLLLSREGEIFRRIFNLAQRARQKLSFLTERLNSKSQRGLMSSETEDAVCLLSSGLVTLETLLQASHIIPFNLYTWLSSFAGQSSALQTGQVPPNFPAYNHRDALESFNAVADFIEEMLDRIQEGYAVVPFEIEGREFNLNLEKDWIGHRLILGVKAPAGLALEDLSNWTLQAVIASQEVVASVRDRRVRGAKRRLIEGDSALKLMPAKGMVLAEVTV
;
A
#
# COMPACT_ATOMS: atom_id res chain seq x y z
N MET A 1 -10.55 -39.44 20.77
CA MET A 1 -11.37 -38.27 20.35
C MET A 1 -11.17 -37.06 21.26
N ASP A 2 -10.62 -37.18 22.48
CA ASP A 2 -10.51 -36.05 23.41
C ASP A 2 -9.34 -35.07 23.16
N LEU A 3 -8.23 -35.52 22.55
CA LEU A 3 -7.06 -34.65 22.35
C LEU A 3 -7.30 -33.50 21.37
N ALA A 4 -8.03 -33.77 20.28
CA ALA A 4 -8.36 -32.77 19.26
C ALA A 4 -9.41 -31.75 19.73
N ARG A 5 -10.24 -32.11 20.73
CA ARG A 5 -11.16 -31.15 21.38
C ARG A 5 -10.42 -30.28 22.40
N ALA A 6 -9.48 -30.83 23.16
CA ALA A 6 -8.66 -30.08 24.10
C ALA A 6 -7.80 -29.00 23.40
N LEU A 7 -7.22 -29.32 22.23
CA LEU A 7 -6.39 -28.38 21.46
C LEU A 7 -7.19 -27.31 20.70
N LYS A 8 -8.47 -27.54 20.39
CA LYS A 8 -9.33 -26.56 19.71
C LYS A 8 -9.88 -25.48 20.65
N ALA A 9 -9.82 -25.71 21.96
CA ALA A 9 -10.33 -24.79 22.98
C ALA A 9 -9.29 -23.75 23.44
N SER A 10 -8.05 -23.86 22.97
CA SER A 10 -6.97 -22.96 23.36
C SER A 10 -6.53 -22.15 22.14
N ASP A 11 -6.65 -20.81 22.21
CA ASP A 11 -6.26 -19.83 21.17
C ASP A 11 -4.75 -19.84 20.79
N TYR A 12 -4.01 -20.88 21.16
CA TYR A 12 -2.60 -21.05 20.89
C TYR A 12 -2.44 -21.97 19.68
N GLY A 13 -2.02 -21.39 18.55
CA GLY A 13 -1.89 -22.07 17.26
C GLY A 13 -1.04 -23.35 17.30
N ALA A 14 -1.67 -24.46 17.64
CA ALA A 14 -1.11 -25.80 17.62
C ALA A 14 -1.79 -26.60 16.50
N TYR A 15 -0.99 -27.19 15.61
CA TYR A 15 -1.51 -28.01 14.52
C TYR A 15 -1.15 -29.47 14.76
N VAL A 16 -2.13 -30.35 14.65
CA VAL A 16 -1.95 -31.79 14.73
C VAL A 16 -1.82 -32.34 13.33
N VAL A 17 -0.62 -32.75 12.95
CA VAL A 17 -0.38 -33.45 11.69
C VAL A 17 -0.57 -34.94 11.95
N ARG A 18 -1.58 -35.51 11.29
CA ARG A 18 -1.89 -36.93 11.33
C ARG A 18 -1.09 -37.62 10.24
N HIS A 19 -0.18 -38.52 10.61
CA HIS A 19 0.53 -39.35 9.65
C HIS A 19 0.11 -40.81 9.85
N ARG A 20 -0.35 -41.46 8.78
CA ARG A 20 -0.62 -42.91 8.77
C ARG A 20 0.54 -43.56 8.05
N SER A 21 1.33 -44.35 8.77
CA SER A 21 2.38 -45.17 8.16
C SER A 21 1.74 -46.21 7.25
N GLU A 22 2.10 -46.24 5.97
CA GLU A 22 1.58 -47.22 5.01
C GLU A 22 2.05 -48.64 5.30
N GLN A 23 3.06 -48.83 6.15
CA GLN A 23 3.63 -50.15 6.45
C GLN A 23 3.16 -50.79 7.76
N THR A 24 2.67 -50.01 8.73
CA THR A 24 2.38 -50.53 10.09
C THR A 24 0.96 -50.27 10.61
N GLU A 25 0.11 -49.58 9.85
CA GLU A 25 -1.24 -49.11 10.26
C GLU A 25 -1.31 -48.28 11.55
N GLU A 26 -0.19 -48.05 12.23
CA GLU A 26 -0.11 -47.24 13.44
C GLU A 26 -0.33 -45.75 13.12
N LEU A 27 -1.16 -45.12 13.95
CA LEU A 27 -1.55 -43.73 13.83
C LEU A 27 -0.64 -42.86 14.69
N THR A 28 0.30 -42.18 14.06
CA THR A 28 1.22 -41.27 14.74
C THR A 28 0.71 -39.84 14.60
N TYR A 29 0.53 -39.16 15.74
CA TYR A 29 0.10 -37.77 15.79
C TYR A 29 1.30 -36.87 16.12
N HIS A 30 1.67 -35.98 15.19
CA HIS A 30 2.68 -34.97 15.41
C HIS A 30 2.02 -33.65 15.79
N VAL A 31 2.21 -33.20 17.03
CA VAL A 31 1.70 -31.89 17.49
C VAL A 31 2.82 -30.86 17.31
N ARG A 32 2.60 -29.86 16.45
CA ARG A 32 3.51 -28.72 16.25
C ARG A 32 2.92 -27.49 16.92
N LEU A 33 3.66 -26.89 17.86
CA LEU A 33 3.32 -25.61 18.48
C LEU A 33 3.84 -24.46 17.59
N GLY A 34 2.98 -23.51 17.24
CA GLY A 34 3.36 -22.30 16.49
C GLY A 34 4.22 -21.33 17.30
N ALA A 35 4.90 -20.41 16.61
CA ALA A 35 5.99 -19.56 17.11
C ALA A 35 5.65 -18.54 18.24
N TYR A 36 4.43 -18.57 18.80
CA TYR A 36 4.00 -17.72 19.93
C TYR A 36 3.65 -18.52 21.21
N GLY A 37 4.17 -19.74 21.34
CA GLY A 37 3.99 -20.56 22.54
C GLY A 37 4.98 -20.18 23.64
N ASP A 38 4.51 -19.48 24.66
CA ASP A 38 5.22 -19.27 25.94
C ASP A 38 5.69 -20.63 26.50
N SER A 39 6.91 -20.70 27.03
CA SER A 39 7.56 -21.95 27.49
C SER A 39 6.74 -22.73 28.54
N VAL A 40 5.81 -22.03 29.21
CA VAL A 40 4.86 -22.57 30.18
C VAL A 40 3.79 -23.45 29.50
N ALA A 41 3.31 -23.08 28.31
CA ALA A 41 2.26 -23.81 27.60
C ALA A 41 2.75 -25.15 27.03
N ALA A 42 4.01 -25.20 26.56
CA ALA A 42 4.64 -26.44 26.10
C ALA A 42 4.82 -27.45 27.24
N ASN A 43 5.15 -26.98 28.44
CA ASN A 43 5.33 -27.81 29.62
C ASN A 43 4.00 -28.35 30.18
N GLU A 44 2.92 -27.55 30.17
CA GLU A 44 1.59 -27.99 30.61
C GLU A 44 0.99 -29.03 29.63
N LEU A 45 1.19 -28.86 28.32
CA LEU A 45 0.76 -29.83 27.30
C LEU A 45 1.51 -31.17 27.43
N ALA A 46 2.83 -31.11 27.69
CA ALA A 46 3.65 -32.29 27.95
C ALA A 46 3.31 -32.98 29.29
N ARG A 47 2.72 -32.28 30.25
CA ARG A 47 2.19 -32.89 31.49
C ARG A 47 0.88 -33.64 31.22
N LEU A 48 -0.08 -32.99 30.56
CA LEU A 48 -1.39 -33.56 30.22
C LEU A 48 -1.29 -34.82 29.34
N LEU A 49 -0.30 -34.87 28.44
CA LEU A 49 -0.05 -36.03 27.58
C LEU A 49 0.58 -37.21 28.33
N ARG A 50 1.39 -36.96 29.38
CA ARG A 50 1.96 -38.00 30.25
C ARG A 50 0.92 -38.64 31.17
N GLU A 51 -0.06 -37.86 31.64
CA GLU A 51 -1.16 -38.34 32.48
C GLU A 51 -2.11 -39.30 31.73
N GLN A 52 -2.12 -39.28 30.40
CA GLN A 52 -2.95 -40.13 29.54
C GLN A 52 -2.28 -41.47 29.15
N GLY A 53 -1.13 -41.81 29.74
CA GLY A 53 -0.49 -43.12 29.59
C GLY A 53 0.21 -43.39 28.25
N GLY A 54 0.34 -42.38 27.38
CA GLY A 54 1.08 -42.50 26.12
C GLY A 54 2.58 -42.27 26.32
N GLY A 55 3.41 -43.23 25.93
CA GLY A 55 4.87 -43.06 25.91
C GLY A 55 5.27 -41.90 25.00
N PHE A 56 5.84 -40.84 25.58
CA PHE A 56 6.33 -39.68 24.85
C PHE A 56 7.86 -39.72 24.81
N GLN A 57 8.44 -40.05 23.66
CA GLN A 57 9.83 -39.72 23.37
C GLN A 57 9.84 -38.33 22.74
N ILE A 58 10.51 -37.38 23.39
CA ILE A 58 10.98 -36.16 22.69
C ILE A 58 11.89 -36.67 21.57
N PRO A 59 11.67 -36.31 20.29
CA PRO A 59 12.58 -36.74 19.25
C PRO A 59 13.96 -36.18 19.61
N GLN A 60 14.91 -37.06 19.91
CA GLN A 60 16.31 -36.67 19.75
C GLN A 60 16.48 -36.33 18.27
N LEU A 61 16.87 -35.09 18.00
CA LEU A 61 17.32 -34.66 16.67
C LEU A 61 18.29 -35.72 16.14
N PRO A 62 18.04 -36.33 14.97
CA PRO A 62 19.02 -37.23 14.38
C PRO A 62 20.27 -36.41 14.03
N GLY A 63 21.38 -36.74 14.69
CA GLY A 63 22.74 -36.58 14.17
C GLY A 63 23.31 -35.16 14.12
N LEU A 64 24.01 -34.78 15.19
CA LEU A 64 25.40 -34.31 15.01
C LEU A 64 26.17 -35.46 14.35
N GLY A 65 26.37 -35.40 13.03
CA GLY A 65 27.23 -36.36 12.30
C GLY A 65 26.64 -36.91 10.99
N SER A 66 26.53 -36.06 9.97
CA SER A 66 26.79 -36.42 8.56
C SER A 66 26.85 -35.12 7.74
N GLU A 67 27.95 -34.87 7.04
CA GLU A 67 28.33 -33.61 6.40
C GLU A 67 27.48 -33.16 5.17
N ASP A 68 26.24 -33.65 4.96
CA ASP A 68 25.57 -33.46 3.66
C ASP A 68 24.10 -32.95 3.68
N SER A 69 23.56 -32.51 4.81
CA SER A 69 22.23 -31.89 4.84
C SER A 69 22.31 -30.37 5.02
N ALA A 70 22.08 -29.62 3.92
CA ALA A 70 21.92 -28.18 3.97
C ALA A 70 20.79 -27.77 4.94
N PRO A 71 20.94 -26.68 5.71
CA PRO A 71 19.93 -26.26 6.67
C PRO A 71 18.59 -26.02 5.96
N LEU A 72 17.55 -26.71 6.44
CA LEU A 72 16.16 -26.45 6.05
C LEU A 72 15.82 -25.02 6.47
N GLY A 73 15.74 -24.13 5.49
CA GLY A 73 15.36 -22.73 5.66
C GLY A 73 13.92 -22.53 6.14
N PRO A 74 13.44 -21.27 6.23
CA PRO A 74 12.12 -20.96 6.77
C PRO A 74 10.98 -21.66 6.01
N PRO A 75 9.83 -21.93 6.66
CA PRO A 75 8.67 -22.57 6.04
C PRO A 75 8.11 -21.73 4.88
N ILE A 76 7.37 -22.34 3.97
CA ILE A 76 6.84 -21.69 2.75
C ILE A 76 5.33 -21.58 2.83
N GLU A 77 4.82 -20.36 2.65
CA GLU A 77 3.39 -20.06 2.73
C GLU A 77 2.87 -19.30 1.50
N VAL A 78 3.60 -19.34 0.38
CA VAL A 78 3.32 -18.52 -0.82
C VAL A 78 1.98 -18.90 -1.47
N ASP A 79 1.06 -17.93 -1.60
CA ASP A 79 -0.22 -18.12 -2.30
C ASP A 79 -0.32 -17.32 -3.61
N ARG A 80 0.41 -16.21 -3.71
CA ARG A 80 0.36 -15.29 -4.84
C ARG A 80 1.71 -14.64 -5.09
N ILE A 81 1.97 -14.41 -6.38
CA ILE A 81 3.15 -13.73 -6.85
C ILE A 81 2.81 -12.49 -7.68
N SER A 82 3.61 -11.46 -7.50
CA SER A 82 3.66 -10.31 -8.40
C SER A 82 5.09 -10.16 -8.91
N LEU A 83 5.24 -9.87 -10.19
CA LEU A 83 6.52 -9.69 -10.86
C LEU A 83 6.50 -8.35 -11.58
N THR A 84 7.53 -7.53 -11.45
CA THR A 84 7.65 -6.25 -12.15
C THR A 84 9.03 -6.12 -12.75
N ALA A 85 9.07 -5.83 -14.06
CA ALA A 85 10.29 -5.49 -14.76
C ALA A 85 10.40 -3.97 -14.91
N ASP A 86 11.52 -3.40 -14.47
CA ASP A 86 11.83 -2.00 -14.74
C ASP A 86 12.04 -1.77 -16.25
N VAL A 87 11.91 -0.52 -16.69
CA VAL A 87 12.33 -0.09 -18.03
C VAL A 87 13.85 -0.28 -18.12
N GLY A 88 14.35 -0.99 -19.14
CA GLY A 88 15.77 -1.40 -19.23
C GLY A 88 16.10 -2.75 -18.57
N ALA A 89 15.13 -3.44 -17.95
CA ALA A 89 15.39 -4.77 -17.39
C ALA A 89 15.88 -5.74 -18.47
N ASN A 90 16.88 -6.55 -18.12
CA ASN A 90 17.48 -7.55 -19.00
C ASN A 90 17.93 -7.00 -20.37
N GLU A 91 18.61 -5.85 -20.38
CA GLU A 91 19.10 -5.19 -21.60
C GLU A 91 17.98 -4.92 -22.62
N ASP A 92 16.84 -4.45 -22.13
CA ASP A 92 15.62 -4.21 -22.92
C ASP A 92 15.02 -5.46 -23.59
N THR A 93 15.36 -6.66 -23.10
CA THR A 93 14.76 -7.92 -23.54
C THR A 93 13.81 -8.52 -22.49
N ALA A 94 12.95 -9.43 -22.90
CA ALA A 94 12.05 -10.10 -21.95
C ALA A 94 12.85 -10.98 -20.99
N THR A 95 12.51 -10.92 -19.70
CA THR A 95 13.13 -11.78 -18.68
C THR A 95 12.26 -13.00 -18.44
N HIS A 96 12.82 -14.20 -18.60
CA HIS A 96 12.15 -15.42 -18.18
C HIS A 96 12.31 -15.60 -16.68
N VAL A 97 11.21 -15.69 -15.95
CA VAL A 97 11.21 -15.92 -14.51
C VAL A 97 10.50 -17.22 -14.21
N GLU A 98 11.15 -18.10 -13.45
CA GLU A 98 10.53 -19.32 -12.94
C GLU A 98 10.60 -19.39 -11.43
N VAL A 99 9.48 -19.75 -10.82
CA VAL A 99 9.40 -20.07 -9.39
C VAL A 99 9.32 -21.57 -9.26
N VAL A 100 10.32 -22.16 -8.61
CA VAL A 100 10.50 -23.59 -8.44
C VAL A 100 10.20 -23.96 -7.00
N PHE A 101 9.12 -24.70 -6.77
CA PHE A 101 8.76 -25.27 -5.47
C PHE A 101 9.36 -26.67 -5.36
N VAL A 102 10.07 -26.94 -4.27
CA VAL A 102 10.87 -28.13 -4.07
C VAL A 102 10.34 -28.92 -2.87
N TYR A 103 10.23 -30.23 -3.04
CA TYR A 103 9.70 -31.16 -2.05
C TYR A 103 10.79 -32.04 -1.41
N GLU A 104 11.97 -32.13 -2.03
CA GLU A 104 13.07 -33.01 -1.60
C GLU A 104 14.35 -32.22 -1.22
N PRO A 105 14.94 -32.42 -0.02
CA PRO A 105 16.07 -31.61 0.45
C PRO A 105 17.32 -31.69 -0.44
N LYS A 106 17.58 -32.86 -1.05
CA LYS A 106 18.71 -33.04 -1.96
C LYS A 106 18.59 -32.18 -3.22
N VAL A 107 17.39 -32.16 -3.81
CA VAL A 107 17.08 -31.34 -4.99
C VAL A 107 17.20 -29.86 -4.64
N LEU A 108 16.73 -29.46 -3.45
CA LEU A 108 16.87 -28.09 -2.98
C LEU A 108 18.33 -27.69 -2.84
N GLY A 109 19.16 -28.55 -2.25
CA GLY A 109 20.60 -28.33 -2.13
C GLY A 109 21.32 -28.24 -3.47
N GLN A 110 20.89 -29.02 -4.47
CA GLN A 110 21.42 -28.96 -5.83
C GLN A 110 21.03 -27.66 -6.55
N LEU A 111 19.74 -27.31 -6.56
CA LEU A 111 19.25 -26.09 -7.19
C LEU A 111 19.85 -24.81 -6.59
N MET A 112 20.13 -24.81 -5.27
CA MET A 112 20.80 -23.69 -4.60
C MET A 112 22.27 -23.50 -5.01
N LYS A 113 22.88 -24.47 -5.69
CA LYS A 113 24.26 -24.41 -6.22
C LYS A 113 24.33 -24.04 -7.71
N MET A 114 23.19 -23.97 -8.41
CA MET A 114 23.14 -23.72 -9.86
C MET A 114 22.78 -22.27 -10.16
N SER A 115 23.42 -21.64 -11.12
CA SER A 115 22.95 -20.37 -11.70
C SER A 115 21.60 -20.56 -12.43
N ALA A 116 20.87 -19.47 -12.69
CA ALA A 116 19.64 -19.53 -13.48
C ALA A 116 19.88 -20.09 -14.87
N ARG A 117 20.99 -19.72 -15.52
CA ARG A 117 21.36 -20.21 -16.85
C ARG A 117 21.62 -21.72 -16.86
N GLU A 118 22.29 -22.24 -15.83
CA GLU A 118 22.46 -23.70 -15.64
C GLU A 118 21.13 -24.39 -15.36
N TYR A 119 20.27 -23.80 -14.53
CA TYR A 119 18.93 -24.33 -14.27
C TYR A 119 18.10 -24.41 -15.57
N PHE A 120 17.99 -23.32 -16.34
CA PHE A 120 17.19 -23.28 -17.56
C PHE A 120 17.74 -24.23 -18.65
N SER A 121 19.06 -24.37 -18.76
CA SER A 121 19.68 -25.30 -19.72
C SER A 121 19.56 -26.78 -19.32
N GLN A 122 19.52 -27.10 -18.03
CA GLN A 122 19.44 -28.48 -17.52
C GLN A 122 18.03 -28.88 -17.06
N LYS A 123 17.04 -27.98 -17.16
CA LYS A 123 15.69 -28.18 -16.60
C LYS A 123 15.04 -29.50 -17.03
N GLU A 124 15.08 -29.83 -18.31
CA GLU A 124 14.48 -31.08 -18.81
C GLU A 124 15.17 -32.32 -18.22
N GLN A 125 16.49 -32.27 -18.07
CA GLN A 125 17.26 -33.34 -17.44
C GLN A 125 16.94 -33.43 -15.94
N LEU A 126 16.85 -32.31 -15.23
CA LEU A 126 16.46 -32.27 -13.82
C LEU A 126 15.04 -32.83 -13.58
N LEU A 127 14.09 -32.54 -14.46
CA LEU A 127 12.73 -33.10 -14.37
C LEU A 127 12.71 -34.61 -14.60
N ASN A 128 13.59 -35.13 -15.48
CA ASN A 128 13.74 -36.56 -15.72
C ASN A 128 14.46 -37.28 -14.57
N ASP A 129 15.49 -36.65 -14.00
CA ASP A 129 16.29 -37.20 -12.91
C ASP A 129 15.55 -37.16 -11.56
N PHE A 130 14.68 -36.16 -11.37
CA PHE A 130 13.92 -35.94 -10.13
C PHE A 130 12.41 -35.75 -10.38
N PRO A 131 11.71 -36.77 -10.89
CA PRO A 131 10.29 -36.66 -11.23
C PRO A 131 9.43 -36.39 -9.99
N ASN A 132 8.55 -35.38 -10.06
CA ASN A 132 7.65 -34.93 -8.98
C ASN A 132 8.34 -34.45 -7.69
N MET A 133 9.67 -34.26 -7.70
CA MET A 133 10.41 -33.76 -6.53
C MET A 133 10.46 -32.23 -6.47
N PHE A 134 10.10 -31.57 -7.57
CA PHE A 134 9.86 -30.13 -7.65
C PHE A 134 8.83 -29.82 -8.74
N ILE A 135 8.17 -28.68 -8.63
CA ILE A 135 7.28 -28.11 -9.66
C ILE A 135 7.70 -26.66 -9.93
N SER A 136 7.38 -26.14 -11.12
CA SER A 136 7.75 -24.78 -11.50
C SER A 136 6.58 -24.03 -12.13
N SER A 137 6.38 -22.78 -11.76
CA SER A 137 5.53 -21.82 -12.48
C SER A 137 6.42 -20.85 -13.26
N ARG A 138 6.06 -20.55 -14.52
CA ARG A 138 6.90 -19.78 -15.46
C ARG A 138 6.19 -18.53 -15.96
N TRP A 139 6.94 -17.45 -16.07
CA TRP A 139 6.54 -16.18 -16.68
C TRP A 139 7.61 -15.65 -17.62
N GLU A 140 7.18 -14.85 -18.59
CA GLU A 140 8.03 -14.04 -19.44
C GLU A 140 7.60 -12.59 -19.27
N ILE A 141 8.52 -11.73 -18.82
CA ILE A 141 8.21 -10.36 -18.42
C ILE A 141 8.99 -9.39 -19.32
N PRO A 142 8.32 -8.69 -20.25
CA PRO A 142 8.94 -7.64 -21.02
C PRO A 142 9.37 -6.45 -20.13
N PRO A 143 10.39 -5.66 -20.52
CA PRO A 143 10.79 -4.45 -19.80
C PRO A 143 9.61 -3.50 -19.59
N GLY A 144 9.51 -2.91 -18.39
CA GLY A 144 8.43 -1.99 -18.03
C GLY A 144 7.06 -2.64 -17.83
N ARG A 145 6.95 -3.97 -17.74
CA ARG A 145 5.69 -4.70 -17.51
C ARG A 145 5.62 -5.30 -16.12
N SER A 146 4.37 -5.47 -15.65
CA SER A 146 4.05 -6.08 -14.36
C SER A 146 3.05 -7.23 -14.53
N VAL A 147 3.28 -8.34 -13.83
CA VAL A 147 2.35 -9.43 -13.56
C VAL A 147 1.89 -9.27 -12.10
N ILE A 148 0.59 -9.19 -11.84
CA ILE A 148 0.09 -8.80 -10.51
C ILE A 148 -0.79 -9.90 -9.93
N GLY A 149 -0.36 -10.43 -8.79
CA GLY A 149 -1.18 -11.27 -7.91
C GLY A 149 -1.62 -12.59 -8.53
N GLU A 150 -0.81 -13.15 -9.43
CA GLU A 150 -1.06 -14.47 -10.00
C GLU A 150 -0.96 -15.54 -8.92
N LYS A 151 -1.89 -16.49 -8.96
CA LYS A 151 -1.85 -17.65 -8.08
C LYS A 151 -0.73 -18.56 -8.54
N VAL A 152 0.02 -19.07 -7.58
CA VAL A 152 1.04 -20.09 -7.81
C VAL A 152 0.50 -21.43 -7.35
N ASP A 153 0.78 -22.47 -8.13
CA ASP A 153 0.40 -23.83 -7.77
C ASP A 153 1.38 -24.31 -6.70
N LEU A 154 1.04 -24.06 -5.44
CA LEU A 154 1.76 -24.58 -4.28
C LEU A 154 1.00 -25.78 -3.73
N ASP A 155 1.63 -26.95 -3.74
CA ASP A 155 1.23 -28.02 -2.83
C ASP A 155 1.87 -27.74 -1.46
N GLY A 156 1.06 -27.72 -0.39
CA GLY A 156 1.45 -27.26 0.96
C GLY A 156 2.51 -28.12 1.67
N SER A 157 3.06 -29.11 0.96
CA SER A 157 4.15 -30.00 1.36
C SER A 157 5.55 -29.47 0.95
N ALA A 158 5.64 -28.37 0.20
CA ALA A 158 6.93 -27.84 -0.28
C ALA A 158 7.85 -27.42 0.88
N ILE A 159 9.12 -27.81 0.78
CA ILE A 159 10.17 -27.54 1.78
C ILE A 159 11.11 -26.39 1.37
N GLY A 160 11.09 -26.02 0.08
CA GLY A 160 11.95 -25.03 -0.55
C GLY A 160 11.23 -24.34 -1.70
N ALA A 161 11.49 -23.05 -1.92
CA ALA A 161 11.04 -22.37 -3.13
C ALA A 161 12.15 -21.45 -3.62
N ILE A 162 12.48 -21.50 -4.90
CA ILE A 162 13.57 -20.74 -5.51
C ILE A 162 13.01 -20.02 -6.74
N VAL A 163 13.31 -18.74 -6.87
CA VAL A 163 13.08 -17.99 -8.10
C VAL A 163 14.35 -18.05 -8.93
N PHE A 164 14.25 -18.38 -10.20
CA PHE A 164 15.29 -18.20 -11.20
C PHE A 164 14.85 -17.13 -12.21
N ALA A 165 15.75 -16.23 -12.59
CA ALA A 165 15.53 -15.23 -13.63
C ALA A 165 16.60 -15.37 -14.73
N ASP A 166 16.19 -15.62 -15.96
CA ASP A 166 17.11 -15.81 -17.09
C ASP A 166 17.57 -14.46 -17.65
N TYR A 167 18.51 -13.84 -16.95
CA TYR A 167 19.17 -12.64 -17.45
C TYR A 167 20.23 -12.99 -18.50
N VAL A 168 20.36 -12.15 -19.52
CA VAL A 168 21.43 -12.21 -20.54
C VAL A 168 22.81 -12.05 -19.88
N THR A 169 22.86 -11.32 -18.78
CA THR A 169 24.06 -11.07 -18.00
C THR A 169 24.52 -12.31 -17.23
N THR A 170 25.83 -12.48 -17.03
CA THR A 170 26.40 -13.54 -16.19
C THR A 170 26.03 -13.34 -14.71
N GLY A 171 25.75 -14.42 -13.98
CA GLY A 171 25.40 -14.37 -12.55
C GLY A 171 24.54 -15.54 -12.07
N ASP A 172 24.39 -15.63 -10.75
CA ASP A 172 23.58 -16.67 -10.10
C ASP A 172 22.10 -16.56 -10.45
N HIS A 173 21.56 -15.35 -10.50
CA HIS A 173 20.17 -15.02 -10.89
C HIS A 173 19.09 -15.89 -10.24
N ARG A 174 19.37 -16.32 -9.01
CA ARG A 174 18.47 -17.12 -8.19
C ARG A 174 18.26 -16.50 -6.82
N ILE A 175 17.08 -16.67 -6.26
CA ILE A 175 16.80 -16.29 -4.87
C ILE A 175 15.86 -17.29 -4.21
N ARG A 176 16.15 -17.69 -2.97
CA ARG A 176 15.27 -18.55 -2.17
C ARG A 176 14.16 -17.72 -1.53
N ILE A 177 12.92 -18.17 -1.66
CA ILE A 177 11.74 -17.54 -1.08
C ILE A 177 11.61 -17.90 0.41
N GLY A 178 11.25 -16.91 1.24
CA GLY A 178 11.04 -17.05 2.69
C GLY A 178 9.58 -17.32 3.10
N ALA A 179 9.24 -17.09 4.38
CA ALA A 179 7.95 -17.44 5.00
C ALA A 179 6.77 -16.48 4.75
N SER A 180 6.82 -15.64 3.72
CA SER A 180 5.72 -14.71 3.42
C SER A 180 4.65 -15.38 2.57
N LYS A 181 3.41 -14.87 2.63
CA LYS A 181 2.31 -15.36 1.78
C LYS A 181 2.30 -14.74 0.39
N ARG A 182 2.72 -13.47 0.29
CA ARG A 182 2.75 -12.70 -0.94
C ARG A 182 4.16 -12.18 -1.19
N PHE A 183 4.61 -12.27 -2.44
CA PHE A 183 5.92 -11.79 -2.85
C PHE A 183 5.84 -10.94 -4.10
N HIS A 184 6.66 -9.88 -4.10
CA HIS A 184 6.86 -9.00 -5.24
C HIS A 184 8.31 -9.10 -5.68
N ILE A 185 8.52 -9.55 -6.92
CA ILE A 185 9.84 -9.69 -7.52
C ILE A 185 10.04 -8.50 -8.44
N LYS A 186 11.01 -7.65 -8.12
CA LYS A 186 11.36 -6.48 -8.92
C LYS A 186 12.67 -6.73 -9.67
N LEU A 187 12.63 -6.63 -10.99
CA LEU A 187 13.77 -6.82 -11.89
C LEU A 187 14.35 -5.44 -12.27
N GLY A 188 15.61 -5.18 -11.89
CA GLY A 188 16.34 -3.92 -12.14
C GLY A 188 16.37 -2.96 -10.95
N ARG A 189 17.55 -2.35 -10.69
CA ARG A 189 17.72 -1.17 -9.82
C ARG A 189 18.71 -0.22 -10.45
N GLN A 190 18.20 0.78 -11.16
CA GLN A 190 19.02 1.85 -11.73
C GLN A 190 18.57 3.21 -11.20
N GLY A 191 19.46 4.18 -11.22
CA GLY A 191 19.15 5.53 -10.77
C GLY A 191 20.33 6.48 -10.94
N VAL A 192 20.13 7.71 -10.48
CA VAL A 192 21.14 8.77 -10.52
C VAL A 192 21.25 9.40 -9.14
N PHE A 193 22.45 9.45 -8.59
CA PHE A 193 22.73 10.17 -7.35
C PHE A 193 22.62 11.69 -7.56
N PRO A 194 22.38 12.49 -6.50
CA PRO A 194 22.27 13.95 -6.60
C PRO A 194 23.46 14.67 -7.25
N ASP A 195 24.65 14.06 -7.25
CA ASP A 195 25.87 14.59 -7.87
C ASP A 195 26.08 14.13 -9.32
N GLY A 196 25.09 13.43 -9.90
CA GLY A 196 25.09 13.00 -11.30
C GLY A 196 25.67 11.60 -11.53
N LEU A 197 26.11 10.88 -10.50
CA LEU A 197 26.55 9.50 -10.67
C LEU A 197 25.36 8.59 -11.00
N ALA A 198 25.29 8.12 -12.25
CA ALA A 198 24.39 7.06 -12.63
C ALA A 198 24.89 5.73 -12.05
N PHE A 199 23.96 4.89 -11.60
CA PHE A 199 24.26 3.55 -11.13
C PHE A 199 23.22 2.56 -11.63
N GLN A 200 23.68 1.31 -11.77
CA GLN A 200 22.85 0.14 -11.94
C GLN A 200 23.39 -0.90 -10.97
N PHE A 201 22.54 -1.37 -10.06
CA PHE A 201 22.91 -2.36 -9.06
C PHE A 201 22.35 -3.71 -9.49
N ASP A 202 23.25 -4.67 -9.70
CA ASP A 202 22.93 -6.07 -9.93
C ASP A 202 23.41 -6.90 -8.74
N GLY A 203 22.47 -7.34 -7.90
CA GLY A 203 22.76 -8.07 -6.66
C GLY A 203 23.50 -9.39 -6.84
N ASN A 204 23.62 -9.89 -8.08
CA ASN A 204 24.34 -11.13 -8.38
C ASN A 204 25.76 -10.91 -8.94
N LYS A 205 26.06 -9.71 -9.43
CA LYS A 205 27.39 -9.36 -9.98
C LYS A 205 28.28 -8.61 -8.98
N GLU A 206 27.69 -7.88 -8.04
CA GLU A 206 28.46 -7.13 -7.06
C GLU A 206 28.90 -8.04 -5.91
N SER A 207 30.20 -8.04 -5.57
CA SER A 207 30.74 -8.85 -4.47
C SER A 207 30.28 -8.41 -3.07
N ARG A 208 29.48 -7.34 -2.97
CA ARG A 208 28.97 -6.78 -1.71
C ARG A 208 27.45 -6.79 -1.70
N SER A 209 26.85 -7.41 -0.68
CA SER A 209 25.41 -7.28 -0.44
C SER A 209 25.06 -5.91 0.13
N LEU A 210 24.01 -5.29 -0.40
CA LEU A 210 23.45 -4.05 0.15
C LEU A 210 22.59 -4.38 1.38
N GLU A 211 23.24 -4.47 2.53
CA GLU A 211 22.59 -4.74 3.81
C GLU A 211 22.92 -3.63 4.83
N ALA A 212 21.98 -3.37 5.73
CA ALA A 212 22.18 -2.45 6.85
C ALA A 212 21.74 -3.12 8.15
N ASP A 213 22.57 -3.02 9.18
CA ASP A 213 22.21 -3.52 10.51
C ASP A 213 21.34 -2.49 11.25
N LEU A 214 20.07 -2.84 11.45
CA LEU A 214 19.11 -2.01 12.17
C LEU A 214 19.28 -2.09 13.70
N ARG A 215 19.92 -3.15 14.23
CA ARG A 215 20.07 -3.40 15.68
C ARG A 215 20.90 -2.33 16.38
N VAL A 216 21.76 -1.63 15.63
CA VAL A 216 22.67 -0.59 16.16
C VAL A 216 21.92 0.70 16.56
N HIS A 217 20.64 0.84 16.20
CA HIS A 217 19.86 2.07 16.33
C HIS A 217 18.68 1.95 17.31
N LEU A 218 18.81 1.09 18.34
CA LEU A 218 17.74 0.65 19.25
C LEU A 218 17.32 1.65 20.35
N ASP A 219 17.85 2.87 20.35
CA ASP A 219 17.47 3.85 21.37
C ASP A 219 16.33 4.75 20.91
N ASP A 220 15.26 4.66 21.68
CA ASP A 220 14.15 5.59 21.84
C ASP A 220 12.87 5.36 21.01
N SER A 221 11.85 4.94 21.76
CA SER A 221 10.45 4.81 21.38
C SER A 221 9.85 6.18 21.04
N SER A 222 9.95 6.59 19.78
CA SER A 222 9.02 7.54 19.10
C SER A 222 9.49 7.98 17.72
N LYS A 223 10.73 7.66 17.30
CA LYS A 223 11.29 8.12 16.02
C LYS A 223 11.34 7.01 14.98
N PHE A 224 11.01 7.36 13.74
CA PHE A 224 11.30 6.52 12.59
C PHE A 224 12.73 6.77 12.12
N LEU A 225 13.40 5.72 11.65
CA LEU A 225 14.71 5.79 11.02
C LEU A 225 14.54 5.89 9.51
N THR A 226 15.42 6.66 8.86
CA THR A 226 15.46 6.72 7.40
C THR A 226 16.60 5.87 6.89
N VAL A 227 16.32 5.01 5.92
CA VAL A 227 17.31 4.23 5.19
C VAL A 227 17.66 5.01 3.93
N PHE A 228 18.93 5.32 3.75
CA PHE A 228 19.48 6.04 2.61
C PHE A 228 20.28 5.09 1.73
N LEU A 229 20.11 5.23 0.41
CA LEU A 229 21.11 4.76 -0.53
C LEU A 229 22.21 5.81 -0.62
N SER A 230 23.46 5.39 -0.49
CA SER A 230 24.59 6.29 -0.31
C SER A 230 25.82 5.85 -1.10
N VAL A 231 26.62 6.83 -1.49
CA VAL A 231 27.94 6.66 -2.10
C VAL A 231 28.88 7.73 -1.51
N PRO A 232 30.17 7.45 -1.26
CA PRO A 232 31.09 8.48 -0.78
C PRO A 232 31.19 9.68 -1.73
N VAL A 233 31.41 10.87 -1.18
CA VAL A 233 31.59 12.11 -1.95
C VAL A 233 32.76 11.98 -2.93
N TYR A 234 32.60 12.54 -4.13
CA TYR A 234 33.67 12.57 -5.12
C TYR A 234 34.74 13.58 -4.73
N ALA A 235 35.99 13.13 -4.73
CA ALA A 235 37.16 14.01 -4.83
C ALA A 235 38.20 13.36 -5.75
N PRO A 236 39.01 14.15 -6.48
CA PRO A 236 40.08 13.62 -7.31
C PRO A 236 41.02 12.72 -6.49
N GLY A 237 41.33 11.52 -7.00
CA GLY A 237 42.21 10.56 -6.33
C GLY A 237 41.54 9.63 -5.30
N MET A 238 40.21 9.68 -5.14
CA MET A 238 39.44 8.87 -4.17
C MET A 238 39.25 7.39 -4.51
N SER A 239 39.94 6.87 -5.53
CA SER A 239 39.92 5.44 -5.91
C SER A 239 41.13 4.66 -5.36
N ARG A 240 41.95 5.29 -4.51
CA ARG A 240 43.10 4.64 -3.90
C ARG A 240 42.66 3.73 -2.75
N SER A 241 43.35 2.62 -2.58
CA SER A 241 43.05 1.60 -1.55
C SER A 241 43.38 2.03 -0.11
N ASP A 242 44.10 3.15 0.09
CA ASP A 242 44.49 3.69 1.39
C ASP A 242 43.45 4.67 1.99
N ILE A 243 42.37 4.95 1.28
CA ILE A 243 41.32 5.87 1.70
C ILE A 243 40.25 5.10 2.49
N GLU A 244 39.84 5.65 3.63
CA GLU A 244 38.86 5.03 4.54
C GLU A 244 37.48 4.85 3.88
N PHE A 245 37.05 5.84 3.08
CA PHE A 245 35.78 5.83 2.35
C PHE A 245 36.01 6.07 0.85
N PRO A 246 36.56 5.10 0.11
CA PRO A 246 36.83 5.28 -1.31
C PRO A 246 35.51 5.31 -2.07
N ARG A 247 35.34 6.26 -3.00
CA ARG A 247 34.10 6.35 -3.79
C ARG A 247 33.95 5.21 -4.80
N PHE A 248 35.09 4.76 -5.34
CA PHE A 248 35.15 3.67 -6.29
C PHE A 248 36.10 2.59 -5.78
N SER A 249 35.80 1.34 -6.08
CA SER A 249 36.72 0.21 -5.97
C SER A 249 37.13 -0.22 -7.37
N SER A 250 38.40 -0.60 -7.53
CA SER A 250 38.87 -1.19 -8.79
C SER A 250 38.52 -2.67 -8.77
N ILE A 251 37.78 -3.12 -9.78
CA ILE A 251 37.46 -4.53 -10.00
C ILE A 251 38.14 -5.03 -11.27
N SER A 252 38.63 -6.27 -11.24
CA SER A 252 39.03 -6.98 -12.45
C SER A 252 37.75 -7.53 -13.07
N SER A 253 37.42 -7.07 -14.28
CA SER A 253 36.25 -7.55 -15.02
C SER A 253 36.64 -8.67 -15.98
N GLU A 254 35.64 -9.32 -16.58
CA GLU A 254 35.89 -10.20 -17.73
C GLU A 254 36.68 -9.46 -18.83
N THR A 255 37.52 -10.21 -19.55
CA THR A 255 38.31 -9.66 -20.65
C THR A 255 37.39 -9.12 -21.72
N VAL A 256 37.76 -7.97 -22.28
CA VAL A 256 36.98 -7.31 -23.31
C VAL A 256 37.64 -7.56 -24.65
N VAL A 257 36.83 -7.98 -25.62
CA VAL A 257 37.23 -8.15 -27.01
C VAL A 257 37.07 -6.83 -27.74
N ASP A 258 37.96 -6.54 -28.70
CA ASP A 258 37.78 -5.40 -29.59
C ASP A 258 36.54 -5.60 -30.47
N GLU A 259 35.56 -4.68 -30.36
CA GLU A 259 34.33 -4.72 -31.16
C GLU A 259 34.58 -4.57 -32.67
N ASN A 260 35.69 -3.98 -33.09
CA ASN A 260 36.01 -3.82 -34.51
C ASN A 260 36.57 -5.09 -35.16
N THR A 261 37.34 -5.89 -34.42
CA THR A 261 38.03 -7.08 -34.97
C THR A 261 37.51 -8.41 -34.43
N GLY A 262 36.87 -8.42 -33.26
CA GLY A 262 36.50 -9.64 -32.56
C GLY A 262 37.70 -10.40 -31.98
N GLU A 263 38.90 -9.80 -32.02
CA GLU A 263 40.15 -10.40 -31.56
C GLU A 263 40.72 -9.61 -30.37
N GLY A 264 41.54 -10.30 -29.56
CA GLY A 264 42.28 -9.72 -28.44
C GLY A 264 41.47 -9.64 -27.15
N ASP A 265 41.70 -10.59 -26.26
CA ASP A 265 41.22 -10.53 -24.88
C ASP A 265 42.13 -9.61 -24.06
N VAL A 266 41.65 -8.42 -23.70
CA VAL A 266 42.38 -7.49 -22.83
C VAL A 266 41.69 -7.40 -21.48
N ASP A 267 42.46 -7.59 -20.40
CA ASP A 267 42.00 -7.28 -19.04
C ASP A 267 42.05 -5.76 -18.83
N VAL A 268 40.87 -5.16 -18.69
CA VAL A 268 40.69 -3.73 -18.45
C VAL A 268 40.06 -3.57 -17.07
N PRO A 269 40.83 -3.15 -16.04
CA PRO A 269 40.28 -2.87 -14.73
C PRO A 269 39.20 -1.79 -14.80
N ARG A 270 38.05 -2.04 -14.17
CA ARG A 270 36.91 -1.12 -14.15
C ARG A 270 36.71 -0.54 -12.75
N LEU A 271 36.21 0.69 -12.70
CA LEU A 271 35.82 1.32 -11.44
C LEU A 271 34.37 1.00 -11.12
N GLN A 272 34.14 0.36 -9.98
CA GLN A 272 32.81 0.10 -9.44
C GLN A 272 32.48 1.11 -8.33
N PRO A 273 31.35 1.81 -8.38
CA PRO A 273 30.92 2.69 -7.30
C PRO A 273 30.70 1.91 -5.98
N ASN A 274 31.21 2.46 -4.88
CA ASN A 274 30.98 1.89 -3.55
C ASN A 274 29.63 2.36 -3.00
N ILE A 275 28.56 1.72 -3.47
CA ILE A 275 27.20 1.98 -3.02
C ILE A 275 26.95 1.21 -1.72
N GLY A 276 26.31 1.88 -0.76
CA GLY A 276 25.97 1.31 0.54
C GLY A 276 24.65 1.83 1.08
N LEU A 277 24.16 1.16 2.11
CA LEU A 277 23.00 1.61 2.88
C LEU A 277 23.47 2.33 4.15
N TYR A 278 22.90 3.51 4.39
CA TYR A 278 23.10 4.25 5.64
C TYR A 278 21.77 4.39 6.36
N VAL A 279 21.75 4.16 7.68
CA VAL A 279 20.54 4.26 8.50
C VAL A 279 20.73 5.39 9.51
N GLY A 280 19.74 6.29 9.58
CA GLY A 280 19.77 7.38 10.55
C GLY A 280 18.75 8.47 10.23
N GLU A 281 18.80 9.57 10.97
CA GLU A 281 17.94 10.74 10.70
C GLU A 281 18.43 11.54 9.48
N LYS A 282 19.76 11.67 9.32
CA LYS A 282 20.38 12.44 8.24
C LYS A 282 21.65 11.76 7.74
N LEU A 283 21.86 11.83 6.43
CA LEU A 283 23.08 11.34 5.79
C LEU A 283 24.28 12.23 6.15
N PRO A 284 25.42 11.68 6.61
CA PRO A 284 26.64 12.43 6.90
C PRO A 284 27.21 13.11 5.65
N SER A 285 27.95 14.22 5.84
CA SER A 285 28.49 15.03 4.73
C SER A 285 29.54 14.33 3.88
N GLN A 286 30.13 13.22 4.35
CA GLN A 286 31.08 12.40 3.58
C GLN A 286 30.40 11.51 2.54
N TYR A 287 29.07 11.43 2.54
CA TYR A 287 28.27 10.67 1.59
C TYR A 287 27.32 11.56 0.81
N VAL A 288 27.05 11.16 -0.43
CA VAL A 288 25.97 11.67 -1.27
C VAL A 288 24.93 10.58 -1.41
N GLY A 289 23.65 10.93 -1.35
CA GLY A 289 22.58 9.93 -1.32
C GLY A 289 21.18 10.48 -1.16
N PHE A 290 20.23 9.56 -1.22
CA PHE A 290 18.80 9.85 -1.13
C PHE A 290 18.08 8.77 -0.31
N PRO A 291 16.97 9.13 0.36
CA PRO A 291 16.21 8.18 1.17
C PRO A 291 15.49 7.17 0.28
N ILE A 292 15.45 5.91 0.71
CA ILE A 292 14.77 4.83 -0.02
C ILE A 292 13.70 4.13 0.82
N ALA A 293 13.75 4.23 2.14
CA ALA A 293 12.74 3.69 3.04
C ALA A 293 12.71 4.44 4.37
N LYS A 294 11.59 4.37 5.07
CA LYS A 294 11.46 4.73 6.48
C LYS A 294 11.06 3.50 7.28
N VAL A 295 11.69 3.30 8.44
CA VAL A 295 11.47 2.14 9.31
C VAL A 295 11.09 2.65 10.70
N GLY A 296 10.00 2.15 11.25
CA GLY A 296 9.61 2.35 12.65
C GLY A 296 9.91 1.11 13.48
N TYR A 297 9.96 1.28 14.80
CA TYR A 297 10.01 0.17 15.74
C TYR A 297 8.68 0.09 16.50
N GLU A 298 7.91 -0.97 16.24
CA GLU A 298 6.56 -1.16 16.79
C GLU A 298 6.41 -2.61 17.25
N SER A 299 5.85 -2.82 18.45
CA SER A 299 5.56 -4.17 18.98
C SER A 299 6.75 -5.14 18.93
N ASN A 300 7.95 -4.68 19.32
CA ASN A 300 9.22 -5.43 19.27
C ASN A 300 9.68 -5.87 17.86
N ALA A 301 9.17 -5.26 16.79
CA ALA A 301 9.58 -5.52 15.42
C ALA A 301 9.85 -4.23 14.63
N TYR A 302 10.76 -4.31 13.66
CA TYR A 302 10.93 -3.24 12.68
C TYR A 302 9.84 -3.32 11.62
N VAL A 303 9.15 -2.21 11.37
CA VAL A 303 8.05 -2.12 10.42
C VAL A 303 8.36 -1.03 9.40
N LEU A 304 8.15 -1.32 8.12
CA LEU A 304 8.23 -0.31 7.06
C LEU A 304 7.10 0.70 7.22
N ARG A 305 7.44 1.98 7.22
CA ARG A 305 6.47 3.08 7.24
C ARG A 305 6.11 3.47 5.81
N PRO A 306 4.89 3.98 5.57
CA PRO A 306 4.52 4.56 4.28
C PRO A 306 5.54 5.61 3.86
N PHE A 307 6.21 5.36 2.73
CA PHE A 307 7.24 6.22 2.18
C PHE A 307 7.41 5.90 0.70
N GLU A 308 7.57 6.94 -0.11
CA GLU A 308 8.01 6.78 -1.50
C GLU A 308 9.38 7.38 -1.70
N ALA A 309 10.28 6.57 -2.25
CA ALA A 309 11.61 7.01 -2.61
C ALA A 309 11.55 8.09 -3.72
N PRO A 310 12.52 9.01 -3.75
CA PRO A 310 12.63 10.00 -4.82
C PRO A 310 12.75 9.31 -6.16
N SER A 311 11.85 9.63 -7.08
CA SER A 311 11.78 9.02 -8.40
C SER A 311 11.75 10.08 -9.48
N LEU A 312 12.43 9.81 -10.60
CA LEU A 312 12.33 10.67 -11.78
C LEU A 312 10.95 10.54 -12.45
N LEU A 313 10.38 9.34 -12.36
CA LEU A 313 9.07 8.97 -12.88
C LEU A 313 8.28 8.25 -11.79
N LEU A 314 7.00 8.60 -11.62
CA LEU A 314 6.12 7.89 -10.71
C LEU A 314 5.78 6.49 -11.24
N SER A 315 5.75 5.51 -10.33
CA SER A 315 5.21 4.18 -10.59
C SER A 315 3.68 4.21 -10.49
N ARG A 316 3.00 3.47 -11.37
CA ARG A 316 1.53 3.34 -11.35
C ARG A 316 1.04 2.50 -10.18
N GLU A 317 1.91 1.68 -9.62
CA GLU A 317 1.68 0.85 -8.44
C GLU A 317 2.04 1.59 -7.14
N GLY A 318 2.65 2.79 -7.25
CA GLY A 318 2.99 3.64 -6.13
C GLY A 318 1.78 4.12 -5.34
N GLU A 319 2.01 4.40 -4.05
CA GLU A 319 1.07 5.03 -3.14
C GLU A 319 0.62 6.41 -3.64
N ILE A 320 1.53 7.23 -4.15
CA ILE A 320 1.23 8.56 -4.68
C ILE A 320 0.26 8.44 -5.85
N PHE A 321 0.57 7.60 -6.84
CA PHE A 321 -0.29 7.41 -8.00
C PHE A 321 -1.67 6.90 -7.58
N ARG A 322 -1.71 5.86 -6.74
CA ARG A 322 -2.97 5.28 -6.25
C ARG A 322 -3.83 6.30 -5.52
N ARG A 323 -3.24 7.11 -4.63
CA ARG A 323 -3.95 8.15 -3.88
C ARG A 323 -4.54 9.21 -4.80
N ILE A 324 -3.75 9.75 -5.72
CA ILE A 324 -4.21 10.79 -6.65
C ILE A 324 -5.21 10.24 -7.66
N PHE A 325 -5.06 8.98 -8.10
CA PHE A 325 -6.04 8.31 -8.94
C PHE A 325 -7.40 8.16 -8.24
N ASN A 326 -7.41 7.70 -6.99
CA ASN A 326 -8.64 7.58 -6.19
C ASN A 326 -9.30 8.94 -5.97
N LEU A 327 -8.51 9.98 -5.71
CA LEU A 327 -8.98 11.36 -5.60
C LEU A 327 -9.67 11.83 -6.90
N ALA A 328 -9.05 11.58 -8.05
CA ALA A 328 -9.63 11.92 -9.36
C ALA A 328 -10.96 11.17 -9.61
N GLN A 329 -11.02 9.87 -9.28
CA GLN A 329 -12.26 9.09 -9.38
C GLN A 329 -13.37 9.66 -8.50
N ARG A 330 -13.05 10.03 -7.25
CA ARG A 330 -13.99 10.65 -6.32
C ARG A 330 -14.48 12.00 -6.84
N ALA A 331 -13.57 12.85 -7.33
CA ALA A 331 -13.91 14.12 -7.96
C ALA A 331 -14.84 13.94 -9.17
N ARG A 332 -14.63 12.89 -9.98
CA ARG A 332 -15.51 12.54 -11.11
C ARG A 332 -16.90 12.18 -10.64
N GLN A 333 -17.03 11.33 -9.62
CA GLN A 333 -18.32 10.95 -9.05
C GLN A 333 -19.09 12.19 -8.54
N LYS A 334 -18.42 13.10 -7.84
CA LYS A 334 -19.02 14.38 -7.39
C LYS A 334 -19.47 15.25 -8.55
N LEU A 335 -18.68 15.35 -9.61
CA LEU A 335 -19.03 16.11 -10.80
C LEU A 335 -20.26 15.53 -11.52
N SER A 336 -20.34 14.20 -11.66
CA SER A 336 -21.51 13.52 -12.23
C SER A 336 -22.78 13.82 -11.43
N PHE A 337 -22.70 13.73 -10.10
CA PHE A 337 -23.79 14.07 -9.20
C PHE A 337 -24.26 15.53 -9.36
N LEU A 338 -23.34 16.50 -9.36
CA LEU A 338 -23.68 17.91 -9.54
C LEU A 338 -24.31 18.17 -10.93
N THR A 339 -23.83 17.49 -11.96
CA THR A 339 -24.37 17.59 -13.32
C THR A 339 -25.79 17.04 -13.42
N GLU A 340 -26.07 15.89 -12.79
CA GLU A 340 -27.42 15.34 -12.71
C GLU A 340 -28.37 16.27 -11.96
N ARG A 341 -27.89 16.83 -10.84
CA ARG A 341 -28.63 17.81 -10.04
C ARG A 341 -29.03 19.03 -10.86
N LEU A 342 -28.10 19.59 -11.63
CA LEU A 342 -28.32 20.73 -12.53
C LEU A 342 -29.37 20.45 -13.62
N ASN A 343 -29.40 19.22 -14.13
CA ASN A 343 -30.33 18.81 -15.18
C ASN A 343 -31.74 18.49 -14.66
N SER A 344 -31.90 18.28 -13.36
CA SER A 344 -33.20 18.01 -12.74
C SER A 344 -34.10 19.27 -12.75
N LYS A 345 -35.30 19.16 -13.33
CA LYS A 345 -36.22 20.30 -13.50
C LYS A 345 -36.73 20.88 -12.17
N SER A 346 -36.88 20.04 -11.15
CA SER A 346 -37.41 20.40 -9.82
C SER A 346 -36.40 21.13 -8.91
N GLN A 347 -35.16 21.38 -9.37
CA GLN A 347 -34.12 22.06 -8.59
C GLN A 347 -33.49 23.28 -9.28
N ARG A 348 -33.98 23.66 -10.47
CA ARG A 348 -33.43 24.78 -11.26
C ARG A 348 -33.67 26.18 -10.66
N GLY A 349 -34.54 26.32 -9.67
CA GLY A 349 -35.06 27.62 -9.26
C GLY A 349 -34.24 28.43 -8.26
N LEU A 350 -33.45 27.80 -7.36
CA LEU A 350 -32.93 28.49 -6.16
C LEU A 350 -31.44 28.27 -5.85
N MET A 351 -30.77 27.27 -6.46
CA MET A 351 -29.37 26.89 -6.14
C MET A 351 -28.49 26.66 -7.41
N SER A 352 -28.88 27.21 -8.56
CA SER A 352 -28.23 26.90 -9.84
C SER A 352 -26.82 27.49 -9.94
N SER A 353 -26.59 28.75 -9.55
CA SER A 353 -25.28 29.42 -9.75
C SER A 353 -24.12 28.73 -9.02
N GLU A 354 -24.28 28.39 -7.72
CA GLU A 354 -23.20 27.73 -6.96
C GLU A 354 -22.91 26.32 -7.51
N THR A 355 -23.95 25.62 -7.96
CA THR A 355 -23.81 24.29 -8.60
C THR A 355 -23.15 24.42 -9.98
N GLU A 356 -23.51 25.42 -10.78
CA GLU A 356 -22.91 25.75 -12.08
C GLU A 356 -21.42 26.06 -11.93
N ASP A 357 -21.08 26.92 -10.96
CA ASP A 357 -19.70 27.29 -10.65
C ASP A 357 -18.89 26.07 -10.21
N ALA A 358 -19.45 25.24 -9.31
CA ALA A 358 -18.82 24.00 -8.86
C ALA A 358 -18.57 23.02 -10.02
N VAL A 359 -19.54 22.83 -10.91
CA VAL A 359 -19.40 22.00 -12.11
C VAL A 359 -18.31 22.54 -13.03
N CYS A 360 -18.29 23.85 -13.28
CA CYS A 360 -17.30 24.50 -14.14
C CYS A 360 -15.88 24.32 -13.58
N LEU A 361 -15.69 24.66 -12.30
CA LEU A 361 -14.40 24.57 -11.61
C LEU A 361 -13.87 23.15 -11.56
N LEU A 362 -14.69 22.18 -11.11
CA LEU A 362 -14.29 20.78 -11.03
C LEU A 362 -14.00 20.18 -12.40
N SER A 363 -14.81 20.49 -13.42
CA SER A 363 -14.58 20.02 -14.78
C SER A 363 -13.24 20.50 -15.32
N SER A 364 -12.91 21.78 -15.09
CA SER A 364 -11.71 22.41 -15.64
C SER A 364 -10.42 21.76 -15.13
N GLY A 365 -10.34 21.45 -13.84
CA GLY A 365 -9.16 20.82 -13.25
C GLY A 365 -9.08 19.32 -13.46
N LEU A 366 -10.21 18.62 -13.37
CA LEU A 366 -10.24 17.16 -13.36
C LEU A 366 -9.82 16.54 -14.69
N VAL A 367 -10.27 17.10 -15.83
CA VAL A 367 -9.93 16.54 -17.15
C VAL A 367 -8.41 16.56 -17.39
N THR A 368 -7.74 17.62 -16.95
CA THR A 368 -6.28 17.74 -17.08
C THR A 368 -5.57 16.75 -16.17
N LEU A 369 -6.04 16.59 -14.93
CA LEU A 369 -5.50 15.62 -13.98
C LEU A 369 -5.62 14.19 -14.51
N GLU A 370 -6.78 13.81 -15.05
CA GLU A 370 -6.99 12.48 -15.64
C GLU A 370 -6.06 12.24 -16.84
N THR A 371 -5.87 13.25 -17.69
CA THR A 371 -4.95 13.16 -18.83
C THR A 371 -3.51 12.90 -18.36
N LEU A 372 -3.07 13.59 -17.30
CA LEU A 372 -1.75 13.37 -16.71
C LEU A 372 -1.60 11.98 -16.10
N LEU A 373 -2.63 11.46 -15.42
CA LEU A 373 -2.63 10.10 -14.85
C LEU A 373 -2.63 9.01 -15.94
N GLN A 374 -3.11 9.33 -17.14
CA GLN A 374 -3.08 8.43 -18.29
C GLN A 374 -1.73 8.47 -19.02
N ALA A 375 -0.92 9.51 -18.86
CA ALA A 375 0.38 9.65 -19.53
C ALA A 375 1.33 8.47 -19.23
N SER A 376 2.14 8.08 -20.22
CA SER A 376 3.13 6.98 -20.05
C SER A 376 4.22 7.33 -19.04
N HIS A 377 4.56 8.62 -18.92
CA HIS A 377 5.61 9.13 -18.04
C HIS A 377 5.05 10.27 -17.19
N ILE A 378 5.08 10.08 -15.87
CA ILE A 378 4.56 11.07 -14.92
C ILE A 378 5.72 11.56 -14.07
N ILE A 379 6.11 12.82 -14.29
CA ILE A 379 7.13 13.49 -13.49
C ILE A 379 6.46 13.99 -12.19
N PRO A 380 6.94 13.60 -10.99
CA PRO A 380 6.29 13.95 -9.73
C PRO A 380 6.04 15.45 -9.55
N PHE A 381 7.03 16.29 -9.85
CA PHE A 381 6.90 17.73 -9.68
C PHE A 381 5.77 18.33 -10.55
N ASN A 382 5.62 17.85 -11.80
CA ASN A 382 4.55 18.31 -12.68
C ASN A 382 3.18 17.89 -12.16
N LEU A 383 3.05 16.67 -11.61
CA LEU A 383 1.79 16.24 -11.01
C LEU A 383 1.47 17.07 -9.76
N TYR A 384 2.47 17.39 -8.94
CA TYR A 384 2.30 18.20 -7.73
C TYR A 384 1.82 19.62 -8.03
N THR A 385 2.42 20.28 -9.03
CA THR A 385 2.01 21.64 -9.43
C THR A 385 0.59 21.67 -9.96
N TRP A 386 0.20 20.67 -10.76
CA TRP A 386 -1.18 20.51 -11.22
C TRP A 386 -2.16 20.23 -10.09
N LEU A 387 -1.80 19.34 -9.16
CA LEU A 387 -2.63 19.05 -7.99
C LEU A 387 -2.83 20.30 -7.12
N SER A 388 -1.79 21.12 -6.97
CA SER A 388 -1.85 22.41 -6.26
C SER A 388 -2.78 23.40 -6.96
N SER A 389 -2.75 23.43 -8.29
CA SER A 389 -3.69 24.25 -9.08
C SER A 389 -5.14 23.76 -8.91
N PHE A 390 -5.35 22.44 -8.92
CA PHE A 390 -6.67 21.84 -8.72
C PHE A 390 -7.20 22.08 -7.29
N ALA A 391 -6.33 22.10 -6.28
CA ALA A 391 -6.68 22.53 -4.94
C ALA A 391 -7.18 23.98 -4.89
N GLY A 392 -6.51 24.89 -5.61
CA GLY A 392 -6.96 26.28 -5.75
C GLY A 392 -8.33 26.42 -6.42
N GLN A 393 -8.61 25.61 -7.44
CA GLN A 393 -9.94 25.59 -8.08
C GLN A 393 -11.01 24.98 -7.15
N SER A 394 -10.65 23.94 -6.41
CA SER A 394 -11.55 23.25 -5.48
C SER A 394 -11.88 24.10 -4.26
N SER A 395 -11.03 25.04 -3.85
CA SER A 395 -11.32 25.92 -2.71
C SER A 395 -12.53 26.83 -2.96
N ALA A 396 -12.80 27.18 -4.22
CA ALA A 396 -13.94 28.00 -4.59
C ALA A 396 -15.29 27.28 -4.43
N LEU A 397 -15.30 25.98 -4.14
CA LEU A 397 -16.50 25.25 -3.70
C LEU A 397 -17.06 25.75 -2.36
N GLN A 398 -16.27 26.49 -1.58
CA GLN A 398 -16.75 27.19 -0.39
C GLN A 398 -16.50 28.70 -0.50
N THR A 399 -17.58 29.47 -0.39
CA THR A 399 -17.52 30.93 -0.36
C THR A 399 -16.63 31.43 0.77
N GLY A 400 -15.63 32.23 0.43
CA GLY A 400 -14.71 32.85 1.39
C GLY A 400 -13.59 31.95 1.90
N GLN A 401 -13.49 30.69 1.43
CA GLN A 401 -12.35 29.85 1.77
C GLN A 401 -11.15 30.18 0.89
N VAL A 402 -10.04 30.51 1.53
CA VAL A 402 -8.74 30.73 0.88
C VAL A 402 -7.93 29.43 0.99
N PRO A 403 -7.30 28.95 -0.10
CA PRO A 403 -6.39 27.82 -0.02
C PRO A 403 -5.29 28.06 1.02
N PRO A 404 -4.94 27.08 1.84
CA PRO A 404 -3.80 27.21 2.74
C PRO A 404 -2.51 27.33 1.94
N ASN A 405 -1.46 27.85 2.58
CA ASN A 405 -0.12 27.76 2.02
C ASN A 405 0.37 26.31 2.16
N PHE A 406 0.38 25.57 1.07
CA PHE A 406 0.87 24.19 1.06
C PHE A 406 2.38 24.15 1.36
N PRO A 407 2.88 23.08 1.99
CA PRO A 407 4.31 22.92 2.20
C PRO A 407 5.08 22.96 0.87
N ALA A 408 6.34 23.39 0.91
CA ALA A 408 7.20 23.33 -0.26
C ALA A 408 7.38 21.89 -0.72
N TYR A 409 7.35 21.65 -2.04
CA TYR A 409 7.53 20.32 -2.60
C TYR A 409 8.87 19.72 -2.18
N ASN A 410 8.82 18.65 -1.38
CA ASN A 410 10.01 17.93 -0.95
C ASN A 410 10.19 16.66 -1.79
N HIS A 411 11.03 16.71 -2.80
CA HIS A 411 11.31 15.53 -3.63
C HIS A 411 11.91 14.36 -2.84
N ARG A 412 12.53 14.62 -1.67
CA ARG A 412 13.08 13.59 -0.77
C ARG A 412 12.00 12.86 0.05
N ASP A 413 10.79 13.40 0.08
CA ASP A 413 9.64 12.87 0.82
C ASP A 413 8.34 13.27 0.09
N ALA A 414 8.26 12.86 -1.18
CA ALA A 414 7.23 13.35 -2.09
C ALA A 414 5.82 12.99 -1.58
N LEU A 415 5.65 11.79 -1.04
CA LEU A 415 4.37 11.30 -0.54
C LEU A 415 3.73 12.26 0.48
N GLU A 416 4.52 12.77 1.42
CA GLU A 416 4.03 13.73 2.43
C GLU A 416 3.55 15.04 1.79
N SER A 417 4.29 15.55 0.80
CA SER A 417 3.89 16.76 0.06
C SER A 417 2.58 16.54 -0.70
N PHE A 418 2.42 15.38 -1.35
CA PHE A 418 1.19 15.04 -2.06
C PHE A 418 -0.01 14.87 -1.12
N ASN A 419 0.19 14.22 0.03
CA ASN A 419 -0.86 13.99 1.02
C ASN A 419 -1.47 15.32 1.49
N ALA A 420 -0.64 16.31 1.82
CA ALA A 420 -1.10 17.62 2.29
C ALA A 420 -2.07 18.31 1.31
N VAL A 421 -1.80 18.22 0.01
CA VAL A 421 -2.67 18.82 -1.03
C VAL A 421 -3.89 17.95 -1.30
N ALA A 422 -3.70 16.62 -1.36
CA ALA A 422 -4.79 15.67 -1.59
C ALA A 422 -5.85 15.74 -0.48
N ASP A 423 -5.43 15.79 0.78
CA ASP A 423 -6.32 15.88 1.95
C ASP A 423 -7.20 17.12 1.91
N PHE A 424 -6.62 18.26 1.52
CA PHE A 424 -7.38 19.49 1.34
C PHE A 424 -8.44 19.37 0.23
N ILE A 425 -8.07 18.79 -0.93
CA ILE A 425 -9.04 18.58 -2.02
C ILE A 425 -10.16 17.64 -1.58
N GLU A 426 -9.83 16.55 -0.87
CA GLU A 426 -10.82 15.63 -0.33
C GLU A 426 -11.79 16.33 0.62
N GLU A 427 -11.29 17.18 1.53
CA GLU A 427 -12.13 17.99 2.40
C GLU A 427 -13.08 18.90 1.60
N MET A 428 -12.59 19.53 0.52
CA MET A 428 -13.43 20.36 -0.36
C MET A 428 -14.51 19.55 -1.08
N LEU A 429 -14.17 18.36 -1.57
CA LEU A 429 -15.12 17.47 -2.23
C LEU A 429 -16.18 16.96 -1.24
N ASP A 430 -15.82 16.76 0.03
CA ASP A 430 -16.77 16.33 1.07
C ASP A 430 -17.82 17.37 1.43
N ARG A 431 -17.57 18.65 1.14
CA ARG A 431 -18.59 19.70 1.28
C ARG A 431 -19.73 19.54 0.28
N ILE A 432 -19.51 18.84 -0.82
CA ILE A 432 -20.56 18.56 -1.81
C ILE A 432 -21.51 17.51 -1.23
N GLN A 433 -22.64 17.98 -0.71
CA GLN A 433 -23.67 17.16 -0.05
C GLN A 433 -24.38 16.27 -1.08
N GLU A 434 -24.23 14.96 -0.91
CA GLU A 434 -24.92 13.93 -1.68
C GLU A 434 -26.20 13.53 -0.94
N GLY A 435 -27.38 13.70 -1.55
CA GLY A 435 -28.62 13.06 -1.09
C GLY A 435 -29.75 13.97 -0.68
N TYR A 436 -29.53 15.27 -0.44
CA TYR A 436 -30.61 16.22 -0.17
C TYR A 436 -30.36 17.59 -0.80
N ALA A 437 -31.44 18.32 -1.05
CA ALA A 437 -31.39 19.72 -1.45
C ALA A 437 -31.76 20.59 -0.24
N VAL A 438 -30.93 21.58 0.05
CA VAL A 438 -31.25 22.60 1.05
C VAL A 438 -32.03 23.70 0.35
N VAL A 439 -33.22 24.00 0.87
CA VAL A 439 -34.04 25.12 0.40
C VAL A 439 -34.18 26.10 1.57
N PRO A 440 -33.66 27.34 1.46
CA PRO A 440 -33.79 28.32 2.53
C PRO A 440 -35.23 28.82 2.64
N PHE A 441 -35.65 29.17 3.86
CA PHE A 441 -36.90 29.90 4.09
C PHE A 441 -36.68 31.41 3.90
N GLU A 442 -37.65 32.08 3.33
CA GLU A 442 -37.77 33.53 3.34
C GLU A 442 -38.32 33.99 4.69
N ILE A 443 -37.75 35.06 5.26
CA ILE A 443 -38.18 35.58 6.57
C ILE A 443 -38.99 36.84 6.34
N GLU A 444 -40.28 36.80 6.65
CA GLU A 444 -41.16 37.97 6.63
C GLU A 444 -41.69 38.24 8.05
N GLY A 445 -41.12 39.26 8.70
CA GLY A 445 -41.49 39.63 10.06
C GLY A 445 -41.13 38.55 11.09
N ARG A 446 -42.11 37.74 11.50
CA ARG A 446 -41.95 36.63 12.45
C ARG A 446 -42.26 35.27 11.83
N GLU A 447 -42.45 35.22 10.52
CA GLU A 447 -42.85 34.03 9.78
C GLU A 447 -41.72 33.57 8.87
N PHE A 448 -41.58 32.25 8.76
CA PHE A 448 -40.66 31.60 7.84
C PHE A 448 -41.49 31.01 6.72
N ASN A 449 -41.33 31.55 5.52
CA ASN A 449 -42.10 31.21 4.34
C ASN A 449 -41.24 30.41 3.36
N LEU A 450 -41.83 29.39 2.75
CA LEU A 450 -41.20 28.58 1.72
C LEU A 450 -42.29 28.07 0.78
N ASN A 451 -42.05 28.19 -0.52
CA ASN A 451 -42.94 27.62 -1.51
C ASN A 451 -42.66 26.12 -1.63
N LEU A 452 -43.59 25.30 -1.17
CA LEU A 452 -43.47 23.84 -1.24
C LEU A 452 -43.86 23.36 -2.64
N GLU A 453 -42.89 22.92 -3.44
CA GLU A 453 -43.18 22.36 -4.76
C GLU A 453 -43.90 21.02 -4.67
N LYS A 454 -44.80 20.75 -5.62
CA LYS A 454 -45.58 19.50 -5.65
C LYS A 454 -44.71 18.25 -5.72
N ASP A 455 -43.57 18.36 -6.39
CA ASP A 455 -42.61 17.26 -6.55
C ASP A 455 -41.91 16.89 -5.24
N TRP A 456 -41.97 17.73 -4.20
CA TRP A 456 -41.36 17.44 -2.90
C TRP A 456 -42.31 16.67 -1.97
N ILE A 457 -43.60 16.69 -2.27
CA ILE A 457 -44.64 16.03 -1.48
C ILE A 457 -44.50 14.51 -1.64
N GLY A 458 -44.40 13.79 -0.52
CA GLY A 458 -44.17 12.34 -0.50
C GLY A 458 -42.69 11.94 -0.36
N HIS A 459 -41.76 12.88 -0.48
CA HIS A 459 -40.36 12.69 -0.09
C HIS A 459 -40.15 12.98 1.40
N ARG A 460 -39.01 12.53 1.96
CA ARG A 460 -38.64 12.86 3.35
C ARG A 460 -38.20 14.32 3.43
N LEU A 461 -38.96 15.13 4.15
CA LEU A 461 -38.66 16.54 4.39
C LEU A 461 -37.98 16.70 5.75
N ILE A 462 -36.82 17.35 5.77
CA ILE A 462 -36.06 17.62 6.99
C ILE A 462 -35.90 19.13 7.13
N LEU A 463 -36.32 19.65 8.28
CA LEU A 463 -36.27 21.05 8.64
C LEU A 463 -35.04 21.27 9.55
N GLY A 464 -34.09 22.07 9.05
CA GLY A 464 -32.91 22.45 9.79
C GLY A 464 -33.06 23.83 10.43
N VAL A 465 -32.94 23.91 11.75
CA VAL A 465 -33.04 25.17 12.50
C VAL A 465 -31.70 25.50 13.13
N LYS A 466 -31.19 26.71 12.90
CA LYS A 466 -29.91 27.18 13.45
C LYS A 466 -30.15 28.17 14.59
N ALA A 467 -29.47 27.95 15.73
CA ALA A 467 -29.52 28.84 16.88
C ALA A 467 -28.84 30.19 16.59
N PRO A 468 -29.42 31.31 17.04
CA PRO A 468 -28.69 32.56 17.24
C PRO A 468 -27.58 32.38 18.28
N ALA A 469 -26.53 33.21 18.21
CA ALA A 469 -25.42 33.14 19.16
C ALA A 469 -25.92 33.29 20.61
N GLY A 470 -25.60 32.32 21.47
CA GLY A 470 -25.94 32.32 22.90
C GLY A 470 -27.24 31.60 23.27
N LEU A 471 -28.03 31.10 22.30
CA LEU A 471 -29.21 30.28 22.60
C LEU A 471 -28.81 28.81 22.82
N ALA A 472 -29.34 28.17 23.86
CA ALA A 472 -29.10 26.76 24.12
C ALA A 472 -29.82 25.87 23.07
N LEU A 473 -29.20 24.74 22.71
CA LEU A 473 -29.77 23.77 21.76
C LEU A 473 -31.10 23.16 22.26
N GLU A 474 -31.27 23.04 23.58
CA GLU A 474 -32.49 22.53 24.19
C GLU A 474 -33.66 23.49 24.01
N ASP A 475 -33.44 24.80 24.18
CA ASP A 475 -34.43 25.84 23.91
C ASP A 475 -34.81 25.86 22.43
N LEU A 476 -33.82 25.69 21.53
CA LEU A 476 -34.07 25.61 20.10
C LEU A 476 -34.92 24.37 19.74
N SER A 477 -34.62 23.23 20.36
CA SER A 477 -35.36 21.98 20.15
C SER A 477 -36.82 22.11 20.60
N ASN A 478 -37.03 22.75 21.76
CA ASN A 478 -38.36 23.06 22.28
C ASN A 478 -39.11 24.03 21.35
N TRP A 479 -38.45 25.07 20.85
CA TRP A 479 -39.03 25.99 19.88
C TRP A 479 -39.47 25.28 18.60
N THR A 480 -38.61 24.43 18.03
CA THR A 480 -38.92 23.65 16.81
C THR A 480 -40.11 22.71 17.03
N LEU A 481 -40.21 22.09 18.20
CA LEU A 481 -41.36 21.24 18.56
C LEU A 481 -42.65 22.01 18.82
N GLN A 482 -42.59 23.31 19.11
CA GLN A 482 -43.74 24.18 19.37
C GLN A 482 -44.16 25.06 18.19
N ALA A 483 -43.31 25.21 17.17
CA ALA A 483 -43.58 26.01 15.98
C ALA A 483 -44.93 25.68 15.32
N VAL A 484 -45.57 26.61 14.61
CA VAL A 484 -46.77 26.29 13.82
C VAL A 484 -46.33 26.09 12.37
N ILE A 485 -46.58 24.90 11.81
CA ILE A 485 -46.21 24.56 10.42
C ILE A 485 -47.49 24.28 9.65
N ALA A 486 -47.91 25.19 8.78
CA ALA A 486 -49.15 25.06 8.00
C ALA A 486 -49.02 25.80 6.67
N SER A 487 -49.90 25.48 5.71
CA SER A 487 -50.03 26.27 4.48
C SER A 487 -50.60 27.66 4.79
N GLN A 488 -50.26 28.63 3.94
CA GLN A 488 -50.66 30.03 4.10
C GLN A 488 -52.18 30.20 4.24
N GLU A 489 -52.96 29.39 3.52
CA GLU A 489 -54.43 29.44 3.55
C GLU A 489 -55.05 29.05 4.90
N VAL A 490 -54.36 28.21 5.69
CA VAL A 490 -54.92 27.59 6.90
C VAL A 490 -54.21 28.05 8.19
N VAL A 491 -53.10 28.77 8.08
CA VAL A 491 -52.26 29.16 9.23
C VAL A 491 -53.02 29.97 10.30
N ALA A 492 -53.92 30.87 9.88
CA ALA A 492 -54.74 31.66 10.80
C ALA A 492 -55.69 30.78 11.61
N SER A 493 -56.38 29.85 10.95
CA SER A 493 -57.29 28.91 11.60
C SER A 493 -56.57 27.95 12.56
N VAL A 494 -55.38 27.49 12.17
CA VAL A 494 -54.53 26.61 12.99
C VAL A 494 -54.06 27.31 14.25
N ARG A 495 -53.68 28.60 14.17
CA ARG A 495 -53.32 29.43 15.32
C ARG A 495 -54.49 29.61 16.28
N ASP A 496 -55.67 29.96 15.78
CA ASP A 496 -56.87 30.17 16.63
C ASP A 496 -57.28 28.89 17.37
N ARG A 497 -57.18 27.74 16.70
CA ARG A 497 -57.48 26.43 17.27
C ARG A 497 -56.35 25.86 18.14
N ARG A 498 -55.22 26.57 18.27
CA ARG A 498 -54.00 26.16 18.99
C ARG A 498 -53.48 24.79 18.56
N VAL A 499 -53.63 24.46 17.28
CA VAL A 499 -53.08 23.24 16.68
C VAL A 499 -51.71 23.58 16.10
N ARG A 500 -50.78 22.61 16.09
CA ARG A 500 -49.39 22.84 15.64
C ARG A 500 -49.18 22.66 14.13
N GLY A 501 -50.17 22.11 13.44
CA GLY A 501 -50.11 21.82 12.00
C GLY A 501 -49.38 20.51 11.70
N ALA A 502 -48.47 20.53 10.71
CA ALA A 502 -47.74 19.36 10.23
C ALA A 502 -46.99 18.63 11.36
N LYS A 503 -46.98 17.29 11.31
CA LYS A 503 -46.29 16.46 12.30
C LYS A 503 -44.79 16.61 12.13
N ARG A 504 -44.05 16.62 13.24
CA ARG A 504 -42.59 16.63 13.22
C ARG A 504 -41.98 15.79 14.32
N ARG A 505 -40.77 15.31 14.08
CA ARG A 505 -39.96 14.53 15.01
C ARG A 505 -38.52 15.00 14.95
N LEU A 506 -37.91 15.28 16.10
CA LEU A 506 -36.49 15.60 16.17
C LEU A 506 -35.66 14.39 15.77
N ILE A 507 -34.59 14.63 15.01
CA ILE A 507 -33.64 13.60 14.59
C ILE A 507 -32.23 14.05 14.94
N GLU A 508 -31.38 13.11 15.36
CA GLU A 508 -29.96 13.40 15.64
C GLU A 508 -29.14 13.50 14.36
N GLY A 509 -29.68 13.00 13.26
CA GLY A 509 -29.08 12.99 11.94
C GLY A 509 -29.72 11.90 11.08
N ASP A 510 -29.26 11.78 9.84
CA ASP A 510 -29.73 10.79 8.89
C ASP A 510 -28.55 10.15 8.16
N SER A 511 -28.32 8.86 8.42
CA SER A 511 -27.21 8.11 7.82
C SER A 511 -27.44 7.81 6.34
N ALA A 512 -28.69 7.68 5.88
CA ALA A 512 -29.01 7.44 4.47
C ALA A 512 -28.79 8.70 3.62
N LEU A 513 -29.08 9.87 4.18
CA LEU A 513 -28.83 11.17 3.56
C LEU A 513 -27.43 11.74 3.88
N LYS A 514 -26.61 11.01 4.66
CA LYS A 514 -25.33 11.48 5.24
C LYS A 514 -25.44 12.87 5.89
N LEU A 515 -26.61 13.19 6.46
CA LEU A 515 -26.93 14.50 7.02
C LEU A 515 -26.70 14.48 8.53
N MET A 516 -25.72 15.24 9.01
CA MET A 516 -25.49 15.49 10.43
C MET A 516 -25.75 16.97 10.78
N PRO A 517 -26.29 17.28 11.97
CA PRO A 517 -26.50 18.66 12.39
C PRO A 517 -25.17 19.39 12.53
N ALA A 518 -25.05 20.56 11.91
CA ALA A 518 -23.92 21.46 12.12
C ALA A 518 -23.93 22.03 13.56
N LYS A 519 -22.79 22.58 14.02
CA LYS A 519 -22.68 23.18 15.36
C LYS A 519 -23.75 24.27 15.56
N GLY A 520 -24.58 24.11 16.60
CA GLY A 520 -25.69 25.03 16.90
C GLY A 520 -26.95 24.81 16.04
N MET A 521 -27.09 23.65 15.40
CA MET A 521 -28.24 23.30 14.57
C MET A 521 -29.05 22.15 15.17
N VAL A 522 -30.38 22.19 14.99
CA VAL A 522 -31.31 21.11 15.31
C VAL A 522 -32.03 20.67 14.03
N LEU A 523 -32.20 19.36 13.86
CA LEU A 523 -32.90 18.77 12.72
C LEU A 523 -34.25 18.19 13.17
N ALA A 524 -35.30 18.43 12.37
CA ALA A 524 -36.62 17.84 12.57
C ALA A 524 -37.17 17.28 11.26
N GLU A 525 -37.53 16.01 11.24
CA GLU A 525 -38.26 15.40 10.14
C GLU A 525 -39.72 15.87 10.18
N VAL A 526 -40.24 16.37 9.05
CA VAL A 526 -41.60 16.91 8.92
C VAL A 526 -42.40 16.03 7.97
N THR A 527 -43.62 15.67 8.37
CA THR A 527 -44.57 14.91 7.53
C THR A 527 -45.68 15.84 7.09
N VAL A 528 -45.79 16.04 5.77
CA VAL A 528 -46.76 16.93 5.12
C VAL A 528 -47.75 16.12 4.31
#